data_AF-A0A1U7M1F7-F1
#
_entry.id   AF-A0A1U7M1F7-F1
#
_cell.length_a   1.000
_cell.length_b   1.000
_cell.length_c   1.000
_cell.angle_alpha   90.00
_cell.angle_beta   90.00
_cell.angle_gamma   90.00
#
_symmetry.space_group_name_H-M   'P 1'
#
loop_
_entity.id
_entity.type
_entity.pdbx_description
1 polymer ?
#
loop_
_entity_poly.entity_id
_entity_poly.type
_entity_poly.pdbx_seq_one_letter_code
_entity_poly.pdbx_strand_id
1 'polypeptide(L)'
;MGFFDSLDGNVNEIMGNLNYLKKKIVSESQEIKKMARLKYEILNEERKLSELFESLGRHEFNILKGEESDLDIDETLRAIERHTSRISSLKMGLDLNENTSINFQKDIEKNSDKDQDKNNFSGLYVEKDFNNKLKEEDDSCIIFIEEDEDESR
;
A
#
# COMPACT_ATOMS: atom_id res chain seq x y z
N MET A 1 -3.27 37.25 -33.50
CA MET A 1 -2.96 36.03 -32.73
C MET A 1 -4.27 35.52 -32.19
N GLY A 2 -4.74 34.38 -32.71
CA GLY A 2 -6.14 33.98 -32.64
C GLY A 2 -6.48 33.29 -31.32
N PHE A 3 -7.70 33.51 -30.82
CA PHE A 3 -8.28 32.78 -29.68
C PHE A 3 -8.20 31.24 -29.83
N PHE A 4 -8.14 30.75 -31.06
CA PHE A 4 -7.95 29.33 -31.37
C PHE A 4 -6.52 28.84 -31.08
N ASP A 5 -5.48 29.66 -31.29
CA ASP A 5 -4.08 29.30 -30.94
C ASP A 5 -3.90 29.15 -29.43
N SER A 6 -4.59 29.99 -28.63
CA SER A 6 -4.57 29.89 -27.16
C SER A 6 -5.37 28.69 -26.63
N LEU A 7 -6.42 28.27 -27.33
CA LEU A 7 -7.17 27.06 -26.97
C LEU A 7 -6.36 25.80 -27.25
N ASP A 8 -5.68 25.72 -28.40
CA ASP A 8 -4.81 24.59 -28.73
C ASP A 8 -3.61 24.48 -27.77
N GLY A 9 -3.04 25.61 -27.35
CA GLY A 9 -2.00 25.64 -26.31
C GLY A 9 -2.48 25.03 -24.99
N ASN A 10 -3.64 25.50 -24.50
CA ASN A 10 -4.24 25.01 -23.25
C ASN A 10 -4.63 23.52 -23.31
N VAL A 11 -5.15 23.04 -24.45
CA VAL A 11 -5.50 21.63 -24.65
C VAL A 11 -4.25 20.74 -24.62
N ASN A 12 -3.15 21.19 -25.24
CA ASN A 12 -1.88 20.47 -25.22
C ASN A 12 -1.28 20.39 -23.80
N GLU A 13 -1.40 21.46 -23.00
CA GLU A 13 -0.98 21.45 -21.59
C GLU A 13 -1.82 20.49 -20.74
N ILE A 14 -3.15 20.50 -20.91
CA ILE A 14 -4.05 19.54 -20.25
C ILE A 14 -3.66 18.11 -20.62
N MET A 15 -3.40 17.84 -21.90
CA MET A 15 -3.00 16.51 -22.37
C MET A 15 -1.63 16.09 -21.80
N GLY A 16 -0.70 17.03 -21.66
CA GLY A 16 0.59 16.82 -20.98
C GLY A 16 0.42 16.45 -19.50
N ASN A 17 -0.39 17.21 -18.78
CA ASN A 17 -0.69 16.97 -17.37
C ASN A 17 -1.43 15.63 -17.16
N LEU A 18 -2.36 15.28 -18.05
CA LEU A 18 -3.08 14.01 -18.01
C LEU A 18 -2.14 12.82 -18.22
N ASN A 19 -1.18 12.95 -19.14
CA ASN A 19 -0.16 11.93 -19.37
C ASN A 19 0.80 11.80 -18.18
N TYR A 20 1.15 12.90 -17.52
CA TYR A 20 1.92 12.87 -16.28
C TYR A 20 1.16 12.14 -15.17
N LEU A 21 -0.11 12.50 -14.94
CA LEU A 21 -0.99 11.84 -13.98
C LEU A 21 -1.13 10.35 -14.28
N LYS A 22 -1.33 9.96 -15.54
CA LYS A 22 -1.38 8.56 -15.97
C LYS A 22 -0.10 7.81 -15.58
N LYS A 23 1.08 8.38 -15.88
CA LYS A 23 2.36 7.76 -15.53
C LYS A 23 2.52 7.61 -14.01
N LYS A 24 2.15 8.65 -13.25
CA LYS A 24 2.22 8.67 -11.80
C LYS A 24 1.29 7.62 -11.15
N ILE A 25 0.04 7.51 -11.62
CA ILE A 25 -0.91 6.50 -11.16
C ILE A 25 -0.36 5.09 -11.42
N VAL A 26 0.22 4.85 -12.61
CA VAL A 26 0.81 3.54 -12.94
C VAL A 26 2.00 3.21 -12.03
N SER A 27 2.91 4.16 -11.79
CA SER A 27 4.06 3.92 -10.91
C SER A 27 3.62 3.65 -9.47
N GLU A 28 2.69 4.46 -8.95
CA GLU A 28 2.21 4.30 -7.57
C GLU A 28 1.42 3.00 -7.40
N SER A 29 0.62 2.59 -8.41
CA SER A 29 -0.08 1.29 -8.38
C SER A 29 0.91 0.12 -8.28
N GLN A 30 2.05 0.21 -8.97
CA GLN A 30 3.11 -0.80 -8.88
C GLN A 30 3.78 -0.81 -7.51
N GLU A 31 3.98 0.35 -6.89
CA GLU A 31 4.52 0.47 -5.53
C GLU A 31 3.56 -0.10 -4.49
N ILE A 32 2.27 0.23 -4.57
CA ILE A 32 1.22 -0.36 -3.71
C ILE A 32 1.22 -1.88 -3.84
N LYS A 33 1.31 -2.41 -5.07
CA LYS A 33 1.38 -3.87 -5.30
C LYS A 33 2.61 -4.50 -4.65
N LYS A 34 3.78 -3.84 -4.70
CA LYS A 34 5.01 -4.31 -4.03
C LYS A 34 4.86 -4.28 -2.51
N MET A 35 4.29 -3.21 -1.97
CA MET A 35 4.04 -3.06 -0.53
C MET A 35 3.08 -4.14 -0.02
N ALA A 36 1.97 -4.40 -0.73
CA ALA A 36 1.01 -5.43 -0.38
C ALA A 36 1.66 -6.84 -0.35
N ARG A 37 2.54 -7.14 -1.32
CA ARG A 37 3.31 -8.40 -1.33
C ARG A 37 4.22 -8.53 -0.12
N LEU A 38 4.93 -7.47 0.25
CA LEU A 38 5.78 -7.46 1.45
C LEU A 38 4.96 -7.66 2.73
N LYS A 39 3.81 -6.96 2.86
CA LYS A 39 2.90 -7.13 4.00
C LYS A 39 2.38 -8.57 4.11
N TYR A 40 2.00 -9.17 2.99
CA TYR A 40 1.57 -10.57 2.94
C TYR A 40 2.70 -11.52 3.38
N GLU A 41 3.93 -11.30 2.92
CA GLU A 41 5.07 -12.13 3.29
C GLU A 41 5.39 -12.03 4.79
N ILE A 42 5.35 -10.82 5.35
CA ILE A 42 5.52 -10.59 6.80
C ILE A 42 4.47 -11.39 7.58
N LEU A 43 3.19 -11.30 7.19
CA LEU A 43 2.10 -12.03 7.86
C LEU A 43 2.32 -13.55 7.82
N ASN A 44 2.78 -14.08 6.68
CA ASN A 44 3.05 -15.51 6.57
C ASN A 44 4.21 -15.95 7.47
N GLU A 45 5.25 -15.13 7.60
CA GLU A 45 6.38 -15.40 8.49
C GLU A 45 5.97 -15.28 9.97
N GLU A 46 5.13 -14.30 10.33
CA GLU A 46 4.56 -14.16 11.68
C GLU A 46 3.67 -15.36 12.04
N ARG A 47 2.91 -15.91 11.09
CA ARG A 47 2.12 -17.13 11.31
C ARG A 47 3.00 -18.33 11.63
N LYS A 48 4.06 -18.56 10.85
CA LYS A 48 5.03 -19.65 11.13
C LYS A 48 5.71 -19.47 12.48
N LEU A 49 6.06 -18.24 12.83
CA LEU A 49 6.65 -17.93 14.12
C LEU A 49 5.69 -18.26 15.27
N SER A 50 4.40 -17.94 15.12
CA SER A 50 3.36 -18.30 16.09
C SER A 50 3.23 -19.82 16.23
N GLU A 51 3.24 -20.58 15.13
CA GLU A 51 3.17 -22.04 15.14
C GLU A 51 4.38 -22.64 15.90
N LEU A 52 5.58 -22.10 15.70
CA LEU A 52 6.78 -22.52 16.42
C LEU A 52 6.68 -22.23 17.92
N PHE A 53 6.23 -21.04 18.31
CA PHE A 53 6.02 -20.74 19.73
C PHE A 53 4.93 -21.60 20.37
N GLU A 54 3.87 -21.93 19.62
CA GLU A 54 2.84 -22.85 20.10
C GLU A 54 3.42 -24.26 20.31
N SER A 55 4.21 -24.78 19.38
CA SER A 55 4.87 -26.08 19.55
C SER A 55 5.80 -26.10 20.77
N LEU A 56 6.56 -25.03 20.99
CA LEU A 56 7.45 -24.89 22.14
C LEU A 56 6.66 -24.82 23.45
N GLY A 57 5.56 -24.07 23.48
CA GLY A 57 4.68 -23.98 24.65
C GLY A 57 3.98 -25.32 24.96
N ARG A 58 3.57 -26.08 23.94
CA ARG A 58 3.01 -27.43 24.10
C ARG A 58 4.05 -28.40 24.65
N HIS A 59 5.28 -28.35 24.14
CA HIS A 59 6.38 -29.16 24.64
C HIS A 59 6.64 -28.88 26.12
N GLU A 60 6.77 -27.61 26.52
CA GLU A 60 6.97 -27.23 27.92
C GLU A 60 5.82 -27.71 28.82
N PHE A 61 4.58 -27.57 28.35
CA PHE A 61 3.40 -28.05 29.08
C PHE A 61 3.40 -29.57 29.27
N ASN A 62 3.79 -30.34 28.25
CA ASN A 62 3.86 -31.80 28.33
C ASN A 62 4.96 -32.25 29.31
N ILE A 63 6.13 -31.60 29.28
CA ILE A 63 7.20 -31.86 30.25
C ILE A 63 6.70 -31.62 31.69
N LEU A 64 5.99 -30.51 31.93
CA LEU A 64 5.45 -30.20 33.26
C LEU A 64 4.43 -31.22 33.75
N LYS A 65 3.74 -31.91 32.84
CA LYS A 65 2.82 -33.01 33.16
C LYS A 65 3.51 -34.36 33.32
N GLY A 66 4.81 -34.45 33.03
CA GLY A 66 5.52 -35.72 32.98
C GLY A 66 5.16 -36.59 31.77
N GLU A 67 4.61 -35.98 30.72
CA GLU A 67 4.35 -36.62 29.43
C GLU A 67 5.61 -36.52 28.54
N GLU A 68 5.88 -37.52 27.72
CA GLU A 68 6.98 -37.45 26.74
C GLU A 68 6.67 -36.40 25.66
N SER A 69 7.69 -35.64 25.27
CA SER A 69 7.62 -34.69 24.17
C SER A 69 8.87 -34.85 23.32
N ASP A 70 8.69 -35.02 22.02
CA ASP A 70 9.75 -35.31 21.05
C ASP A 70 10.10 -34.07 20.21
N LEU A 71 9.96 -32.87 20.80
CA LEU A 71 10.29 -31.63 20.10
C LEU A 71 11.82 -31.45 20.10
N ASP A 72 12.40 -31.27 18.92
CA ASP A 72 13.77 -30.78 18.82
C ASP A 72 13.82 -29.29 19.17
N ILE A 73 14.22 -29.01 20.41
CA ILE A 73 14.29 -27.66 20.97
C ILE A 73 15.33 -26.83 20.20
N ASP A 74 16.48 -27.40 19.87
CA ASP A 74 17.58 -26.68 19.23
C ASP A 74 17.20 -26.28 17.79
N GLU A 75 16.55 -27.18 17.05
CA GLU A 75 16.03 -26.87 15.72
C GLU A 75 14.92 -25.82 15.80
N THR A 76 13.99 -25.96 16.74
CA THR A 76 12.87 -25.03 16.92
C THR A 76 13.37 -23.61 17.25
N LEU A 77 14.35 -23.47 18.15
CA LEU A 77 14.95 -22.18 18.50
C LEU A 77 15.67 -21.55 17.31
N ARG A 78 16.44 -22.32 16.53
CA ARG A 78 17.08 -21.82 15.31
C ARG A 78 16.06 -21.38 14.26
N ALA A 79 14.93 -22.09 14.15
CA ALA A 79 13.85 -21.70 13.26
C ALA A 79 13.23 -20.37 13.71
N ILE A 80 12.97 -20.19 15.00
CA ILE A 80 12.47 -18.93 15.58
C ILE A 80 13.41 -17.77 15.27
N GLU A 81 14.71 -17.93 15.47
CA GLU A 81 15.71 -16.90 15.14
C GLU A 81 15.72 -16.54 13.65
N ARG A 82 15.63 -17.55 12.77
CA ARG A 82 15.58 -17.36 11.32
C ARG A 82 14.33 -16.58 10.89
N HIS A 83 13.16 -16.97 11.39
CA HIS A 83 11.90 -16.30 11.07
C HIS A 83 11.87 -14.87 11.62
N THR A 84 12.36 -14.66 12.83
CA THR A 84 12.46 -13.32 13.44
C THR A 84 13.39 -12.41 12.64
N SER A 85 14.56 -12.92 12.22
CA SER A 85 15.51 -12.17 11.39
C SER A 85 14.93 -11.84 10.01
N ARG A 86 14.18 -12.76 9.42
CA ARG A 86 13.49 -12.54 8.14
C ARG A 86 12.40 -11.49 8.26
N ILE A 87 11.56 -11.54 9.30
CA ILE A 87 10.53 -10.52 9.58
C ILE A 87 11.18 -9.15 9.73
N SER A 88 12.27 -9.05 10.50
CA SER A 88 13.00 -7.78 10.67
C SER A 88 13.50 -7.24 9.32
N SER A 89 14.09 -8.10 8.49
CA SER A 89 14.58 -7.72 7.16
C SER A 89 13.44 -7.26 6.24
N LEU A 90 12.30 -7.94 6.25
CA LEU A 90 11.12 -7.59 5.47
C LEU A 90 10.50 -6.27 5.94
N LYS A 91 10.43 -6.04 7.26
CA LYS A 91 9.95 -4.77 7.85
C LYS A 91 10.86 -3.60 7.46
N MET A 92 12.19 -3.76 7.49
CA MET A 92 13.11 -2.73 6.98
C MET A 92 12.86 -2.41 5.49
N GLY A 93 12.57 -3.43 4.67
CA GLY A 93 12.20 -3.22 3.26
C GLY A 93 10.86 -2.49 3.08
N LEU A 94 9.95 -2.62 4.03
CA LEU A 94 8.66 -1.94 4.05
C LEU A 94 8.81 -0.47 4.48
N ASP A 95 9.57 -0.20 5.54
CA ASP A 95 9.80 1.15 6.08
C ASP A 95 10.47 2.08 5.05
N LEU A 96 11.34 1.53 4.19
CA LEU A 96 11.95 2.26 3.08
C LEU A 96 10.90 2.67 2.01
N ASN A 97 9.86 1.85 1.79
CA ASN A 97 8.78 2.13 0.86
C ASN A 97 7.70 3.05 1.46
N GLU A 98 7.49 3.04 2.78
CA GLU A 98 6.55 3.96 3.44
C GLU A 98 7.11 5.39 3.50
N ASN A 99 8.42 5.57 3.72
CA ASN A 99 9.05 6.89 3.67
C ASN A 99 9.08 7.55 2.28
N THR A 100 8.78 6.78 1.23
CA THR A 100 8.63 7.29 -0.16
C THR A 100 7.18 7.56 -0.54
N SER A 101 6.22 7.32 0.36
CA SER A 101 4.80 7.37 0.03
C SER A 101 4.21 8.81 0.02
N ILE A 102 3.71 9.16 -1.17
CA ILE A 102 2.51 9.96 -1.47
C ILE A 102 2.55 11.44 -1.02
N ASN A 103 3.09 12.30 -1.88
CA ASN A 103 2.70 13.72 -1.93
C ASN A 103 2.25 14.09 -3.34
N PHE A 104 0.97 13.87 -3.67
CA PHE A 104 0.37 14.41 -4.89
C PHE A 104 0.42 15.95 -4.94
N GLN A 105 0.41 16.62 -3.78
CA GLN A 105 0.44 18.07 -3.67
C GLN A 105 1.83 18.69 -3.93
N LYS A 106 2.93 18.05 -3.51
CA LYS A 106 4.28 18.65 -3.63
C LYS A 106 4.81 18.73 -5.06
N ASP A 107 4.38 17.84 -5.94
CA ASP A 107 4.90 17.82 -7.31
C ASP A 107 4.19 18.83 -8.23
N ILE A 108 3.00 19.29 -7.86
CA ILE A 108 2.28 20.33 -8.60
C ILE A 108 2.90 21.70 -8.31
N GLU A 109 3.34 21.95 -7.07
CA GLU A 109 3.98 23.22 -6.66
C GLU A 109 5.38 23.41 -7.27
N LYS A 110 6.11 22.34 -7.61
CA LYS A 110 7.46 22.46 -8.20
C LYS A 110 7.47 22.87 -9.67
N ASN A 111 6.34 22.75 -10.37
CA ASN A 111 6.21 23.19 -11.76
C ASN A 111 5.60 24.60 -11.88
N SER A 112 5.25 25.26 -10.77
CA SER A 112 4.66 26.61 -10.77
C SER A 112 5.66 27.77 -10.61
N ASP A 113 6.96 27.50 -10.52
CA ASP A 113 8.00 28.55 -10.38
C ASP A 113 8.45 29.15 -11.72
N LYS A 114 7.49 29.45 -12.61
CA LYS A 114 7.68 30.40 -13.72
C LYS A 114 6.44 31.28 -13.84
N ASP A 115 6.51 32.38 -13.11
CA ASP A 115 5.88 33.70 -13.34
C ASP A 115 4.52 33.79 -14.04
N GLN A 116 3.60 34.45 -13.31
CA GLN A 116 2.57 35.39 -13.77
C GLN A 116 1.33 34.81 -14.48
N ASP A 117 0.28 34.53 -13.72
CA ASP A 117 -0.76 35.53 -13.47
C ASP A 117 -1.81 35.02 -12.47
N LYS A 118 -2.10 35.86 -11.48
CA LYS A 118 -3.25 35.66 -10.60
C LYS A 118 -4.52 35.87 -11.44
N ASN A 119 -5.49 34.98 -11.27
CA ASN A 119 -6.87 35.01 -11.81
C ASN A 119 -7.09 34.14 -13.05
N ASN A 120 -7.29 32.84 -12.84
CA ASN A 120 -8.48 32.08 -13.27
C ASN A 120 -8.22 30.58 -13.17
N PHE A 121 -8.18 30.05 -11.94
CA PHE A 121 -8.34 28.60 -11.75
C PHE A 121 -9.84 28.31 -11.61
N SER A 122 -10.49 27.89 -12.70
CA SER A 122 -11.82 27.27 -12.66
C SER A 122 -11.67 25.79 -12.30
N GLY A 123 -11.16 25.50 -11.11
CA GLY A 123 -11.23 24.16 -10.55
C GLY A 123 -12.67 23.87 -10.14
N LEU A 124 -13.22 22.75 -10.62
CA LEU A 124 -14.54 22.27 -10.22
C LEU A 124 -14.50 21.94 -8.72
N TYR A 125 -14.93 22.89 -7.88
CA TYR A 125 -15.15 22.64 -6.46
C TYR A 125 -16.45 21.83 -6.34
N VAL A 126 -16.32 20.56 -5.97
CA VAL A 126 -17.47 19.77 -5.52
C VAL A 126 -17.65 20.07 -4.04
N GLU A 127 -18.63 20.89 -3.69
CA GLU A 127 -19.10 21.02 -2.32
C GLU A 127 -19.59 19.64 -1.85
N LYS A 128 -18.87 19.04 -0.90
CA LYS A 128 -19.38 17.88 -0.17
C LYS A 128 -20.40 18.40 0.83
N ASP A 129 -21.68 18.17 0.55
CA ASP A 129 -22.76 18.33 1.50
C ASP A 129 -22.52 17.40 2.72
N PHE A 130 -21.84 17.94 3.74
CA PHE A 130 -21.81 17.34 5.07
C PHE A 130 -23.16 17.58 5.74
N ASN A 131 -24.14 16.76 5.42
CA ASN A 131 -25.32 16.58 6.25
C ASN A 131 -25.94 15.19 6.05
N ASN A 132 -25.32 14.18 6.66
CA ASN A 132 -26.06 13.29 7.56
C ASN A 132 -25.13 12.37 8.36
N LYS A 133 -25.14 12.62 9.67
CA LYS A 133 -24.97 11.66 10.77
C LYS A 133 -23.84 10.64 10.65
N LEU A 134 -22.74 11.04 11.31
CA LEU A 134 -21.86 10.18 12.07
C LEU A 134 -22.66 9.10 12.82
N LYS A 135 -22.53 7.85 12.40
CA LYS A 135 -22.55 6.70 13.30
C LYS A 135 -21.31 5.88 13.01
N GLU A 136 -20.48 5.81 14.04
CA GLU A 136 -19.39 4.87 14.19
C GLU A 136 -19.94 3.46 13.97
N GLU A 137 -19.33 2.71 13.06
CA GLU A 137 -19.15 1.27 13.16
C GLU A 137 -18.13 0.86 12.09
N ASP A 138 -17.09 0.17 12.56
CA ASP A 138 -16.01 -0.40 11.77
C ASP A 138 -16.57 -1.37 10.75
N ASP A 139 -16.50 -1.03 9.46
CA ASP A 139 -16.60 -2.02 8.39
C ASP A 139 -15.53 -1.74 7.35
N SER A 140 -14.49 -2.57 7.39
CA SER A 140 -13.51 -2.74 6.33
C SER A 140 -14.22 -3.14 5.03
N CYS A 141 -14.52 -2.18 4.18
CA CYS A 141 -15.05 -2.46 2.85
C CYS A 141 -13.94 -3.06 1.96
N ILE A 142 -13.91 -4.40 1.89
CA ILE A 142 -13.18 -5.13 0.85
C ILE A 142 -14.00 -5.01 -0.44
N ILE A 143 -13.45 -4.32 -1.44
CA ILE A 143 -14.04 -4.26 -2.77
C ILE A 143 -13.59 -5.51 -3.53
N PHE A 144 -14.53 -6.41 -3.82
CA PHE A 144 -14.32 -7.49 -4.77
C PHE A 144 -14.59 -6.96 -6.18
N ILE A 145 -13.61 -7.10 -7.06
CA ILE A 145 -13.79 -6.89 -8.50
C ILE A 145 -13.96 -8.30 -9.08
N GLU A 146 -15.17 -8.59 -9.58
CA GLU A 146 -15.38 -9.77 -10.42
C GLU A 146 -14.68 -9.54 -11.76
N GLU A 147 -13.80 -10.47 -12.12
CA GLU A 147 -13.07 -10.51 -13.38
C GLU A 147 -13.97 -11.21 -14.40
N ASP A 148 -14.64 -10.44 -15.27
CA ASP A 148 -15.40 -11.00 -16.39
C ASP A 148 -14.40 -11.59 -17.41
N GLU A 149 -14.08 -12.88 -17.26
CA GLU A 149 -13.49 -13.69 -18.32
C GLU A 149 -14.55 -13.99 -19.39
N ASP A 150 -14.72 -13.09 -20.35
CA ASP A 150 -15.32 -13.46 -21.64
C ASP A 150 -14.21 -13.85 -22.62
N GLU A 151 -13.84 -15.13 -22.56
CA GLU A 151 -13.30 -15.86 -23.71
C GLU A 151 -14.27 -15.75 -24.88
N SER A 152 -13.90 -15.00 -25.92
CA SER A 152 -14.57 -15.08 -27.22
C SER A 152 -13.58 -15.55 -28.28
N ARG A 153 -13.84 -16.81 -28.68
CA ARG A 153 -13.25 -17.58 -29.76
C ARG A 153 -13.67 -17.07 -31.14
#